data_AF-A0A966YFH9-F1
#
_entry.id   AF-A0A966YFH9-F1
#
_cell.length_a   1.000
_cell.length_b   1.000
_cell.length_c   1.000
_cell.angle_alpha   90.00
_cell.angle_beta   90.00
_cell.angle_gamma   90.00
#
_symmetry.space_group_name_H-M   'P 1'
#
loop_
_entity.id
_entity.type
_entity.pdbx_description
1 polymer ?
#
loop_
_entity_poly.entity_id
_entity_poly.type
_entity_poly.pdbx_seq_one_letter_code
_entity_poly.pdbx_strand_id
1 'polypeptide(L)' 'SPEAQNVTGRCFDIRGENLGIAEGWHLGPVAKQTDDPADMGPVVAELMSKARLNASMAGTDHEGPGFPSQSI' A
#
# COMPACT_ATOMS: atom_id res chain seq x y z
N SER A 1 13.49 22.84 -17.57
CA SER A 1 13.72 24.25 -17.21
C SER A 1 14.47 24.29 -15.88
N PRO A 2 15.07 25.43 -15.46
CA PRO A 2 15.73 25.54 -14.15
C PRO A 2 14.82 25.11 -12.98
N GLU A 3 13.52 25.33 -13.10
CA GLU A 3 12.51 25.04 -12.08
C GLU A 3 12.31 23.54 -11.84
N ALA A 4 12.59 22.68 -12.84
CA ALA A 4 12.38 21.23 -12.75
C ALA A 4 13.69 20.43 -12.58
N GLN A 5 14.83 21.10 -12.40
CA GLN A 5 16.15 20.46 -12.42
C GLN A 5 16.31 19.35 -11.37
N ASN A 6 15.59 19.45 -10.25
CA ASN A 6 15.65 18.48 -9.15
C ASN A 6 14.48 17.49 -9.14
N VAL A 7 13.60 17.50 -10.15
CA VAL A 7 12.47 16.57 -10.25
C VAL A 7 12.90 15.33 -11.03
N THR A 8 13.13 14.22 -10.33
CA THR A 8 13.56 12.95 -10.93
C THR A 8 12.96 11.75 -10.19
N GLY A 9 12.78 10.63 -10.89
CA GLY A 9 12.29 9.37 -10.29
C GLY A 9 10.86 9.45 -9.72
N ARG A 10 10.06 10.43 -10.13
CA ARG A 10 8.67 10.60 -9.70
C ARG A 10 7.71 10.16 -10.80
N CYS A 11 6.63 9.51 -10.40
CA CYS A 11 5.50 9.22 -11.27
C CYS A 11 4.34 10.15 -10.88
N PHE A 12 3.90 10.97 -11.83
CA PHE A 12 2.79 11.90 -11.62
C PHE A 12 1.50 11.28 -12.13
N ASP A 13 0.47 11.30 -11.29
CA ASP A 13 -0.88 10.93 -11.67
C ASP A 13 -1.66 12.22 -12.00
N ILE A 14 -2.23 12.28 -13.21
CA ILE A 14 -2.91 13.47 -13.73
C ILE A 14 -4.33 13.10 -14.12
N ARG A 15 -5.31 13.69 -13.42
CA ARG A 15 -6.75 13.39 -13.60
C ARG A 15 -7.57 14.68 -13.54
N GLY A 16 -7.95 15.19 -14.71
CA GLY A 16 -8.68 16.47 -14.81
C GLY A 16 -7.83 17.61 -14.25
N GLU A 17 -8.35 18.28 -13.22
CA GLU A 17 -7.64 19.34 -12.48
C GLU A 17 -6.72 18.82 -11.36
N ASN A 18 -6.69 17.51 -11.10
CA ASN A 18 -5.87 16.92 -10.05
C ASN A 18 -4.48 16.52 -10.57
N LEU A 19 -3.46 16.94 -9.82
CA LEU A 19 -2.06 16.52 -10.00
C LEU A 19 -1.59 15.86 -8.70
N GLY A 20 -1.37 14.54 -8.75
CA GLY A 20 -0.89 13.74 -7.64
C GLY A 20 0.49 13.14 -7.91
N ILE A 21 1.13 12.64 -6.86
CA ILE A 21 2.31 11.79 -7.02
C ILE A 21 1.95 10.37 -6.61
N ALA A 22 2.19 9.42 -7.51
CA ALA A 22 2.12 8.01 -7.17
C ALA A 22 3.27 7.66 -6.22
N GLU A 23 2.93 7.28 -5.00
CA GLU A 23 3.87 6.77 -4.03
C GLU A 23 4.32 5.37 -4.43
N GLY A 24 5.60 5.07 -4.19
CA GLY A 24 6.14 3.73 -4.41
C GLY A 24 5.64 2.72 -3.39
N TRP A 25 6.09 1.47 -3.55
CA TRP A 25 5.83 0.41 -2.58
C TRP A 25 6.53 0.72 -1.26
N HIS A 26 5.78 0.69 -0.16
CA HIS A 26 6.29 0.79 1.19
C HIS A 26 6.26 -0.58 1.85
N LEU A 27 7.31 -0.92 2.60
CA LEU A 27 7.26 -2.08 3.48
C LEU A 27 6.25 -1.81 4.60
N GLY A 28 5.20 -2.62 4.64
CA GLY A 28 4.15 -2.54 5.66
C GLY A 28 4.60 -3.09 7.02
N PRO A 29 3.64 -3.51 7.87
CA PRO A 29 3.95 -4.20 9.12
C PRO A 29 4.83 -5.43 8.89
N VAL A 30 5.73 -5.70 9.83
CA VAL A 30 6.64 -6.84 9.78
C VAL A 30 6.50 -7.63 11.08
N ALA A 31 6.45 -8.96 10.96
CA ALA A 31 6.43 -9.89 12.07
C ALA A 31 7.47 -10.99 11.83
N LYS A 32 7.81 -11.74 12.88
CA LYS A 32 8.64 -12.94 12.76
C LYS A 32 7.74 -14.12 12.39
N GLN A 33 8.26 -15.02 11.54
CA GLN A 33 7.61 -16.30 11.27
C GLN A 33 7.65 -17.22 12.49
N THR A 34 6.68 -18.13 12.58
CA THR A 34 6.67 -19.24 13.54
C THR A 34 7.54 -20.40 13.03
N ASP A 35 7.87 -21.32 13.93
CA ASP A 35 8.64 -22.52 13.56
C ASP A 35 7.77 -23.54 12.80
N ASP A 36 6.49 -23.68 13.17
CA ASP A 36 5.50 -24.50 12.45
C ASP A 36 4.63 -23.61 11.54
N PRO A 37 4.55 -23.90 10.22
CA PRO A 37 3.65 -23.20 9.31
C PRO A 37 2.17 -23.22 9.72
N ALA A 38 1.71 -24.24 10.45
CA ALA A 38 0.34 -24.34 10.95
C ALA A 38 0.00 -23.20 11.93
N ASP A 39 1.01 -22.64 12.60
CA ASP A 39 0.86 -21.55 13.58
C ASP A 39 0.89 -20.15 12.95
N MET A 40 1.00 -20.04 11.63
CA MET A 40 1.11 -18.74 10.93
C MET A 40 -0.19 -17.95 10.90
N GLY A 41 -1.36 -18.59 11.08
CA GLY A 41 -2.66 -17.95 10.98
C GLY A 41 -2.80 -16.66 11.83
N PRO A 42 -2.52 -16.71 13.14
CA PRO A 42 -2.53 -15.52 14.00
C PRO A 42 -1.52 -14.43 13.58
N VAL A 43 -0.34 -14.81 13.12
CA VAL A 43 0.68 -13.84 12.65
C VAL A 43 0.20 -13.09 11.42
N VAL A 44 -0.40 -13.80 10.47
CA VAL A 44 -0.99 -13.19 9.27
C VAL A 44 -2.17 -12.28 9.67
N ALA A 45 -3.01 -12.69 10.63
CA ALA A 45 -4.13 -11.89 11.09
C ALA A 45 -3.66 -10.56 11.70
N GLU A 46 -2.60 -10.59 12.51
CA GLU A 46 -1.99 -9.40 13.07
C GLU A 46 -1.45 -8.47 11.97
N LEU A 47 -0.72 -9.01 10.99
CA LEU A 47 -0.18 -8.23 9.87
C LEU A 47 -1.29 -7.56 9.05
N MET A 48 -2.33 -8.30 8.71
CA MET A 48 -3.48 -7.79 7.96
C MET A 48 -4.20 -6.66 8.71
N SER A 49 -4.35 -6.79 10.03
CA SER A 49 -5.00 -5.76 10.86
C SER A 49 -4.26 -4.44 10.93
N LYS A 50 -2.95 -4.45 10.68
CA LYS A 50 -2.08 -3.27 10.76
C LYS A 50 -1.70 -2.73 9.38
N ALA A 51 -1.91 -3.51 8.33
CA ALA A 51 -1.51 -3.13 6.99
C ALA A 51 -2.36 -1.95 6.48
N ARG A 52 -1.69 -1.02 5.78
CA ARG A 52 -2.39 -0.02 4.97
C ARG A 52 -3.18 -0.75 3.88
N LEU A 53 -4.41 -0.31 3.64
CA LEU A 53 -5.23 -0.90 2.59
C LEU A 53 -4.60 -0.65 1.22
N ASN A 54 -4.90 -1.55 0.28
CA ASN A 54 -4.46 -1.37 -1.10
C ASN A 54 -5.14 -0.13 -1.71
N ALA A 55 -4.39 0.60 -2.53
CA ALA A 55 -4.94 1.69 -3.30
C ALA A 55 -5.93 1.15 -4.35
N SER A 56 -7.10 1.77 -4.44
CA SER A 56 -8.06 1.56 -5.52
C SER A 56 -7.58 2.21 -6.83
N MET A 57 -8.37 2.05 -7.90
CA MET A 57 -8.13 2.77 -9.17
C MET A 57 -8.15 4.29 -9.00
N ALA A 58 -8.75 4.80 -7.91
CA ALA A 58 -8.73 6.22 -7.58
C ALA A 58 -7.43 6.66 -6.87
N GLY A 59 -6.50 5.74 -6.58
CA GLY A 59 -5.25 6.03 -5.86
C GLY A 59 -5.42 6.17 -4.35
N THR A 60 -6.59 5.86 -3.80
CA THR A 60 -6.90 5.95 -2.36
C THR A 60 -7.08 4.58 -1.75
N ASP A 61 -6.67 4.45 -0.49
CA ASP A 61 -6.88 3.27 0.36
C ASP A 61 -8.35 2.83 0.32
N HIS A 62 -8.56 1.53 0.06
CA HIS A 62 -9.90 1.00 -0.15
C HIS A 62 -10.03 -0.44 0.32
N GLU A 63 -11.21 -0.74 0.88
CA GLU A 63 -11.68 -2.08 1.23
C GLU A 63 -13.04 -2.35 0.57
N GLY A 64 -13.39 -3.61 0.38
CA GLY A 64 -14.67 -4.00 -0.24
C GLY A 64 -14.51 -5.11 -1.28
N PRO A 65 -15.53 -5.35 -2.13
CA PRO A 65 -15.50 -6.42 -3.12
C PRO A 65 -14.24 -6.36 -4.01
N GLY A 66 -13.42 -7.42 -3.95
CA GLY A 66 -12.17 -7.51 -4.71
C GLY A 66 -10.95 -6.84 -4.06
N PHE A 67 -11.10 -6.26 -2.87
CA PHE A 67 -10.02 -5.66 -2.08
C PHE A 67 -9.87 -6.39 -0.73
N PRO A 68 -8.64 -6.54 -0.21
CA PRO A 68 -8.45 -7.07 1.14
C PRO A 68 -9.07 -6.13 2.18
N SER A 69 -9.52 -6.70 3.29
CA SER A 69 -9.89 -5.96 4.50
C SER A 69 -8.78 -6.06 5.54
N GLN A 70 -8.89 -5.29 6.63
CA GLN A 70 -7.99 -5.42 7.78
C GLN A 70 -8.28 -6.66 8.65
N SER A 71 -9.26 -7.47 8.27
CA SER A 71 -9.55 -8.78 8.86
C SER A 71 -9.37 -9.91 7.85
N ILE A 72 -9.02 -11.09 8.35
CA ILE A 72 -9.09 -12.38 7.62
C ILE A 72 -10.17 -13.27 8.21
#